data_AF-A0A1G9MH90-F1
#
_entry.id   AF-A0A1G9MH90-F1
#
_cell.length_a   1.000
_cell.length_b   1.000
_cell.length_c   1.000
_cell.angle_alpha   90.00
_cell.angle_beta   90.00
_cell.angle_gamma   90.00
#
_symmetry.space_group_name_H-M   'P 1'
#
loop_
_entity.id
_entity.type
_entity.pdbx_description
1 polymer ?
#
loop_
_entity_poly.entity_id
_entity_poly.type
_entity_poly.pdbx_seq_one_letter_code
_entity_poly.pdbx_strand_id
1 'polypeptide(L)'
;MCKPQHRTRVVLDESEIQRRLTRPKPPTLAERYAQAATPDERDRFYSNEIRRSEPAPPRSTGRPPSTVWVTKPILKTRGWTDAAIREFLPRPERHYSNPHVQGRRPMPIWSARTVGRIEATDEWRLWLAQSLARRNTTLRELAESIREHAFRHRAKTADSAIAHYRDARFKASR
;
A
#
# COMPACT_ATOMS: atom_id res chain seq x y z
N MET A 1 -36.04 2.58 -12.65
CA MET A 1 -36.71 2.64 -11.32
C MET A 1 -35.66 2.55 -10.23
N CYS A 2 -35.29 3.68 -9.61
CA CYS A 2 -34.36 3.72 -8.47
C CYS A 2 -35.11 3.39 -7.17
N LYS A 3 -34.62 2.42 -6.39
CA LYS A 3 -35.15 2.13 -5.05
C LYS A 3 -34.65 3.20 -4.06
N PRO A 4 -35.52 3.77 -3.20
CA PRO A 4 -35.09 4.75 -2.21
C PRO A 4 -34.32 4.04 -1.08
N GLN A 5 -33.16 4.58 -0.73
CA GLN A 5 -32.41 4.16 0.45
C GLN A 5 -33.07 4.77 1.69
N HIS A 6 -33.70 3.95 2.53
CA HIS A 6 -34.20 4.37 3.83
C HIS A 6 -33.02 4.69 4.75
N ARG A 7 -32.69 5.98 4.88
CA ARG A 7 -31.72 6.48 5.85
C ARG A 7 -32.42 6.55 7.20
N THR A 8 -32.18 5.57 8.07
CA THR A 8 -32.71 5.56 9.44
C THR A 8 -32.16 6.78 10.18
N ARG A 9 -33.00 7.79 10.39
CA ARG A 9 -32.66 8.95 11.22
C ARG A 9 -32.72 8.47 12.67
N VAL A 10 -31.57 8.30 13.31
CA VAL A 10 -31.51 8.03 14.76
C VAL A 10 -32.02 9.30 15.45
N VAL A 11 -33.28 9.29 15.86
CA VAL A 11 -33.84 10.31 16.75
C VAL A 11 -33.31 9.96 18.13
N LEU A 12 -32.36 10.77 18.63
CA LEU A 12 -31.89 10.65 20.00
C LEU A 12 -33.03 11.11 20.91
N ASP A 13 -33.39 10.27 21.87
CA ASP A 13 -34.37 10.62 22.90
C ASP A 13 -33.87 11.81 23.74
N GLU A 14 -34.79 12.62 24.27
CA GLU A 14 -34.46 13.81 25.07
C GLU A 14 -33.58 13.45 26.28
N SER A 15 -33.81 12.27 26.86
CA SER A 15 -33.01 11.73 27.95
C SER A 15 -31.55 11.46 27.54
N GLU A 16 -31.30 11.07 26.29
CA GLU A 16 -29.95 10.87 25.77
C GLU A 16 -29.27 12.20 25.42
N ILE A 17 -30.03 13.19 24.92
CA ILE A 17 -29.52 14.54 24.69
C ILE A 17 -29.06 15.16 26.03
N GLN A 18 -29.88 15.06 27.07
CA GLN A 18 -29.54 15.57 28.40
C GLN A 18 -28.33 14.85 29.02
N ARG A 19 -28.22 13.51 28.87
CA ARG A 19 -27.04 12.75 29.31
C ARG A 19 -25.75 13.18 28.61
N ARG A 20 -25.82 13.58 27.33
CA ARG A 20 -24.65 14.06 26.58
C ARG A 20 -24.26 15.47 27.00
N LEU A 21 -25.24 16.33 27.29
CA LEU A 21 -25.00 17.70 27.75
C LEU A 21 -24.43 17.77 29.17
N THR A 22 -24.81 16.83 30.04
CA THR A 22 -24.35 16.77 31.44
C THR A 22 -23.11 15.91 31.64
N ARG A 23 -22.55 15.33 30.57
CA ARG A 23 -21.37 14.47 30.68
C ARG A 23 -20.15 15.32 31.08
N PRO A 24 -19.47 15.01 32.21
CA PRO A 24 -18.27 15.74 32.58
C PRO A 24 -17.24 15.59 31.47
N LYS A 25 -16.54 16.69 31.17
CA LYS A 25 -15.44 16.66 30.20
C LYS A 25 -14.40 15.64 30.69
N PRO A 26 -13.86 14.80 29.79
CA PRO A 26 -12.79 13.91 30.18
C PRO A 26 -11.60 14.74 30.68
N PRO A 27 -10.92 14.31 31.75
CA PRO A 27 -9.81 15.06 32.31
C PRO A 27 -8.69 15.20 31.27
N THR A 28 -8.07 16.37 31.26
CA THR A 28 -6.92 16.70 30.41
C THR A 28 -5.71 15.85 30.78
N LEU A 29 -4.69 15.80 29.90
CA LEU A 29 -3.45 15.11 30.23
C LEU A 29 -2.82 15.66 31.52
N ALA A 30 -2.75 16.99 31.64
CA ALA A 30 -2.20 17.66 32.83
C ALA A 30 -2.95 17.29 34.12
N GLU A 31 -4.28 17.22 34.08
CA GLU A 31 -5.09 16.80 35.23
C GLU A 31 -4.84 15.34 35.61
N ARG A 32 -4.68 14.44 34.62
CA ARG A 32 -4.34 13.03 34.89
C ARG A 32 -2.95 12.88 35.49
N TYR A 33 -2.00 13.71 35.07
CA TYR A 33 -0.65 13.75 35.65
C TYR A 33 -0.65 14.22 37.10
N ALA A 34 -1.45 15.24 37.41
CA ALA A 34 -1.62 15.76 38.76
C ALA A 34 -2.32 14.74 39.69
N GLN A 35 -3.22 13.93 39.14
CA GLN A 35 -3.95 12.88 39.87
C GLN A 35 -3.21 11.54 39.96
N ALA A 36 -2.12 11.35 39.21
CA ALA A 36 -1.33 10.12 39.25
C ALA A 36 -0.64 9.96 40.61
N ALA A 37 -0.91 8.84 41.29
CA ALA A 37 -0.40 8.54 42.62
C ALA A 37 1.06 8.07 42.56
N THR A 38 1.48 7.50 41.43
CA THR A 38 2.84 6.96 41.25
C THR A 38 3.51 7.47 39.97
N PRO A 39 4.86 7.48 39.93
CA PRO A 39 5.62 7.75 38.70
C PRO A 39 5.26 6.82 37.53
N ASP A 40 5.04 5.53 37.78
CA ASP A 40 4.67 4.56 36.72
C ASP A 40 3.33 4.89 36.05
N GLU A 41 2.36 5.41 36.83
CA GLU A 41 1.09 5.86 36.28
C GLU A 41 1.27 7.08 35.36
N ARG A 42 2.19 7.99 35.70
CA ARG A 42 2.51 9.16 34.87
C ARG A 42 3.13 8.74 33.54
N ASP A 43 4.08 7.82 33.56
CA ASP A 43 4.73 7.31 32.35
C ASP A 43 3.75 6.56 31.43
N ARG A 44 2.79 5.86 32.04
CA ARG A 44 1.70 5.21 31.30
C ARG A 44 0.79 6.23 30.61
N PHE A 45 0.48 7.35 31.25
CA PHE A 45 -0.30 8.42 30.63
C PHE A 45 0.47 9.10 29.50
N TYR A 46 1.76 9.38 29.68
CA TYR A 46 2.62 9.91 28.63
C TYR A 46 2.63 9.02 27.39
N SER A 47 2.92 7.75 27.59
CA SER A 47 3.08 6.77 26.51
C SER A 47 1.79 6.59 25.71
N ASN A 48 0.64 6.64 26.38
CA ASN A 48 -0.66 6.55 25.71
C ASN A 48 -1.01 7.81 24.93
N GLU A 49 -0.64 8.99 25.42
CA GLU A 49 -0.86 10.23 24.69
C GLU A 49 0.04 10.31 23.46
N ILE A 50 1.30 9.90 23.57
CA ILE A 50 2.20 9.79 22.42
C ILE A 50 1.60 8.85 21.37
N ARG A 51 1.14 7.66 21.76
CA ARG A 51 0.49 6.70 20.85
C ARG A 51 -0.81 7.22 20.21
N ARG A 52 -1.54 8.13 20.86
CA ARG A 52 -2.74 8.77 20.31
C ARG A 52 -2.40 9.93 19.36
N SER A 53 -1.31 10.63 19.66
CA SER A 53 -0.81 11.78 18.90
C SER A 53 -0.04 11.34 17.66
N GLU A 54 0.56 10.14 17.71
CA GLU A 54 1.15 9.50 16.55
C GLU A 54 0.07 9.30 15.48
N PRO A 55 0.32 9.71 14.22
CA PRO A 55 -0.60 9.41 13.15
C PRO A 55 -0.75 7.89 13.09
N ALA A 56 -1.98 7.42 13.32
CA ALA A 56 -2.27 5.99 13.32
C ALA A 56 -1.61 5.37 12.08
N PRO A 57 -0.85 4.27 12.22
CA PRO A 57 -0.26 3.62 11.05
C PRO A 57 -1.39 3.39 10.07
N PRO A 58 -1.21 3.71 8.77
CA PRO A 58 -2.27 3.60 7.79
C PRO A 58 -2.88 2.21 7.98
N ARG A 59 -4.17 2.18 8.34
CA ARG A 59 -4.89 0.93 8.59
C ARG A 59 -4.59 0.04 7.38
N SER A 60 -3.74 -0.96 7.59
CA SER A 60 -3.49 -2.00 6.62
C SER A 60 -4.76 -2.84 6.58
N THR A 61 -5.80 -2.30 5.95
CA THR A 61 -6.81 -3.14 5.35
C THR A 61 -5.99 -3.98 4.39
N GLY A 62 -5.75 -5.26 4.68
CA GLY A 62 -5.02 -6.19 3.79
C GLY A 62 -5.62 -6.34 2.39
N ARG A 63 -6.56 -5.47 2.02
CA ARG A 63 -7.01 -5.21 0.68
C ARG A 63 -6.00 -4.29 0.00
N PRO A 64 -5.24 -4.76 -1.01
CA PRO A 64 -4.43 -3.87 -1.82
C PRO A 64 -5.35 -2.77 -2.40
N PRO A 65 -4.86 -1.53 -2.54
CA PRO A 65 -5.64 -0.45 -3.12
C PRO A 65 -6.16 -0.84 -4.51
N SER A 66 -7.17 -0.11 -4.99
CA SER A 66 -7.62 -0.12 -6.39
C SER A 66 -6.45 -0.40 -7.34
N THR A 67 -6.58 -1.41 -8.21
CA THR A 67 -5.54 -1.96 -9.09
C THR A 67 -4.31 -1.06 -9.28
N VAL A 68 -3.19 -1.40 -8.65
CA VAL A 68 -1.91 -0.71 -8.87
C VAL A 68 -1.39 -1.07 -10.26
N TRP A 69 -1.17 -0.06 -11.09
CA TRP A 69 -0.64 -0.20 -12.44
C TRP A 69 0.88 -0.12 -12.44
N VAL A 70 1.51 -1.03 -13.18
CA VAL A 70 2.96 -1.22 -13.27
C VAL A 70 3.40 -0.88 -14.69
N THR A 71 4.32 0.06 -14.80
CA THR A 71 4.88 0.54 -16.07
C THR A 71 6.19 -0.19 -16.39
N LYS A 72 6.64 -0.15 -17.64
CA LYS A 72 7.95 -0.72 -18.04
C LYS A 72 9.12 -0.23 -17.17
N PRO A 73 9.27 1.08 -16.87
CA PRO A 73 10.32 1.54 -15.97
C PRO A 73 10.30 0.88 -14.59
N ILE A 74 9.11 0.69 -14.00
CA ILE A 74 8.97 0.00 -12.69
C ILE A 74 9.33 -1.49 -12.83
N LEU A 75 8.96 -2.14 -13.93
CA LEU A 75 9.39 -3.53 -14.17
C LEU A 75 10.92 -3.63 -14.23
N LYS A 76 11.60 -2.68 -14.88
CA LYS A 76 13.07 -2.68 -15.00
C LYS A 76 13.79 -2.61 -13.66
N THR A 77 13.25 -1.89 -12.68
CA THR A 77 13.84 -1.82 -11.32
C THR A 77 13.73 -3.16 -10.59
N ARG A 78 12.84 -4.05 -11.04
CA ARG A 78 12.65 -5.41 -10.53
C ARG A 78 13.36 -6.48 -11.37
N GLY A 79 14.28 -6.09 -12.25
CA GLY A 79 15.08 -7.01 -13.04
C GLY A 79 14.47 -7.46 -14.36
N TRP A 80 13.25 -7.02 -14.68
CA TRP A 80 12.61 -7.32 -15.98
C TRP A 80 13.38 -6.67 -17.13
N THR A 81 13.59 -7.43 -18.20
CA THR A 81 14.12 -6.92 -19.48
C THR A 81 13.01 -6.85 -20.51
N ASP A 82 13.23 -6.12 -21.61
CA ASP A 82 12.25 -6.08 -22.69
C ASP A 82 12.00 -7.47 -23.32
N ALA A 83 12.99 -8.38 -23.28
CA ALA A 83 12.80 -9.77 -23.67
C ALA A 83 11.86 -10.51 -22.70
N ALA A 84 12.13 -10.40 -21.39
CA ALA A 84 11.32 -11.02 -20.34
C ALA A 84 9.86 -10.53 -20.37
N ILE A 85 9.66 -9.24 -20.63
CA ILE A 85 8.32 -8.65 -20.75
C ILE A 85 7.55 -9.27 -21.92
N ARG A 86 8.20 -9.57 -23.05
CA ARG A 86 7.54 -10.22 -24.20
C ARG A 86 7.26 -11.70 -23.97
N GLU A 87 8.14 -12.36 -23.22
CA GLU A 87 8.11 -13.80 -22.98
C GLU A 87 7.11 -14.19 -21.88
N PHE A 88 7.13 -13.48 -20.76
CA PHE A 88 6.40 -13.88 -19.55
C PHE A 88 5.12 -13.09 -19.29
N LEU A 89 5.04 -11.82 -19.72
CA LEU A 89 3.83 -11.04 -19.48
C LEU A 89 2.82 -11.23 -20.62
N PRO A 90 1.52 -11.33 -20.29
CA PRO A 90 0.49 -11.26 -21.30
C PRO A 90 0.47 -9.87 -21.95
N ARG A 91 -0.39 -9.71 -22.96
CA ARG A 91 -0.63 -8.38 -23.57
C ARG A 91 -0.93 -7.33 -22.48
N PRO A 92 -0.47 -6.08 -22.68
CA PRO A 92 -0.74 -5.00 -21.73
C PRO A 92 -2.23 -4.87 -21.46
N GLU A 93 -2.60 -4.78 -20.18
CA GLU A 93 -4.00 -4.66 -19.77
C GLU A 93 -4.56 -3.26 -20.10
N ARG A 94 -3.70 -2.25 -20.02
CA ARG A 94 -4.05 -0.87 -20.36
C ARG A 94 -2.87 -0.18 -21.02
N HIS A 95 -3.18 0.98 -21.58
CA HIS A 95 -2.20 1.90 -22.13
C HIS A 95 -2.39 3.27 -21.47
N TYR A 96 -1.29 3.87 -21.04
CA TYR A 96 -1.28 5.20 -20.43
C TYR A 96 -0.73 6.23 -21.40
N SER A 97 -1.36 7.40 -21.49
CA SER A 97 -0.86 8.52 -22.30
C SER A 97 0.53 8.93 -21.80
N ASN A 98 1.50 9.06 -22.70
CA ASN A 98 2.87 9.41 -22.29
C ASN A 98 2.88 10.84 -21.70
N PRO A 99 3.21 11.02 -20.41
CA PRO A 99 3.14 12.32 -19.76
C PRO A 99 4.22 13.30 -20.26
N HIS A 100 5.27 12.78 -20.91
CA HIS A 100 6.39 13.61 -21.39
C HIS A 100 6.20 14.13 -22.81
N VAL A 101 5.39 13.47 -23.64
CA VAL A 101 5.24 13.83 -25.07
C VAL A 101 3.84 13.46 -25.57
N GLN A 102 3.04 14.48 -25.92
CA GLN A 102 1.77 14.27 -26.62
C GLN A 102 2.02 13.65 -28.01
N GLY A 103 1.20 12.68 -28.41
CA GLY A 103 1.28 12.03 -29.72
C GLY A 103 2.25 10.84 -29.84
N ARG A 104 3.05 10.52 -28.81
CA ARG A 104 3.82 9.26 -28.79
C ARG A 104 2.92 8.06 -28.52
N ARG A 105 3.36 6.88 -29.00
CA ARG A 105 2.69 5.60 -28.74
C ARG A 105 2.41 5.44 -27.23
N PRO A 106 1.16 5.16 -26.83
CA PRO A 106 0.79 4.97 -25.43
C PRO A 106 1.67 3.95 -24.72
N MET A 107 2.03 4.23 -23.47
CA MET A 107 2.89 3.34 -22.69
C MET A 107 2.09 2.12 -22.18
N PRO A 108 2.54 0.88 -22.46
CA PRO A 108 1.87 -0.30 -21.96
C PRO A 108 2.01 -0.40 -20.43
N ILE A 109 0.91 -0.78 -19.77
CA ILE A 109 0.86 -0.99 -18.32
C ILE A 109 0.14 -2.31 -17.98
N TRP A 110 0.60 -2.95 -16.91
CA TRP A 110 0.06 -4.21 -16.39
C TRP A 110 -0.41 -4.01 -14.95
N SER A 111 -1.32 -4.84 -14.46
CA SER A 111 -1.67 -4.80 -13.04
C SER A 111 -0.57 -5.43 -12.18
N ALA A 112 -0.37 -4.93 -10.97
CA ALA A 112 0.51 -5.54 -9.97
C ALA A 112 0.11 -7.01 -9.66
N ARG A 113 -1.17 -7.35 -9.84
CA ARG A 113 -1.69 -8.71 -9.72
C ARG A 113 -1.12 -9.64 -10.78
N THR A 114 -1.14 -9.21 -12.05
CA THR A 114 -0.59 -9.99 -13.16
C THR A 114 0.91 -10.19 -12.97
N VAL A 115 1.65 -9.12 -12.68
CA VAL A 115 3.09 -9.20 -12.44
C VAL A 115 3.41 -10.11 -11.26
N GLY A 116 2.75 -9.94 -10.11
CA GLY A 116 2.98 -10.77 -8.93
C GLY A 116 2.68 -12.25 -9.14
N ARG A 117 1.67 -12.59 -9.95
CA ARG A 117 1.37 -13.98 -10.31
C ARG A 117 2.46 -14.64 -11.14
N ILE A 118 3.02 -13.89 -12.09
CA ILE A 118 4.15 -14.37 -12.90
C ILE A 118 5.41 -14.46 -12.04
N GLU A 119 5.67 -13.46 -11.20
CA GLU A 119 6.83 -13.49 -10.31
C GLU A 119 6.80 -14.63 -9.27
N ALA A 120 5.62 -15.22 -9.06
CA ALA A 120 5.45 -16.39 -8.19
C ALA A 120 5.74 -17.73 -8.89
N THR A 121 5.94 -17.77 -10.21
CA THR A 121 6.26 -19.01 -10.92
C THR A 121 7.73 -19.38 -10.76
N ASP A 122 8.03 -20.68 -10.69
CA ASP A 122 9.41 -21.16 -10.59
C ASP A 122 10.21 -20.88 -11.86
N GLU A 123 9.54 -20.93 -13.02
CA GLU A 123 10.10 -20.55 -14.32
C GLU A 123 10.65 -19.12 -14.30
N TRP A 124 9.84 -18.16 -13.80
CA TRP A 124 10.28 -16.78 -13.66
C TRP A 124 11.46 -16.65 -12.70
N ARG A 125 11.38 -17.29 -11.53
CA ARG A 125 12.43 -17.20 -10.50
C ARG A 125 13.76 -17.74 -11.01
N LEU A 126 13.74 -18.86 -11.72
CA LEU A 126 14.92 -19.44 -12.36
C LEU A 126 15.48 -18.51 -13.43
N TRP A 127 14.62 -18.00 -14.33
CA TRP A 127 15.02 -17.08 -15.38
C TRP A 127 15.65 -15.80 -14.81
N LEU A 128 15.04 -15.22 -13.78
CA LEU A 128 15.51 -14.00 -13.13
C LEU A 128 16.89 -14.20 -12.52
N ALA A 129 17.10 -15.31 -11.80
CA ALA A 129 18.40 -15.63 -11.21
C ALA A 129 19.50 -15.72 -12.29
N GLN A 130 19.25 -16.44 -13.39
CA GLN A 130 20.19 -16.54 -14.51
C GLN A 130 20.42 -15.19 -15.22
N SER A 131 19.38 -14.40 -15.37
CA SER A 131 19.42 -13.07 -15.99
C SER A 131 20.24 -12.07 -15.17
N LEU A 132 20.14 -12.11 -13.84
CA LEU A 132 20.94 -11.28 -12.95
C LEU A 132 22.40 -11.74 -12.92
N ALA A 133 22.65 -13.05 -12.85
CA ALA A 133 24.00 -13.61 -12.91
C ALA A 133 24.73 -13.22 -14.20
N ARG A 134 24.07 -13.36 -15.37
CA ARG A 134 24.66 -12.97 -16.67
C ARG A 134 25.00 -11.48 -16.77
N ARG A 135 24.23 -10.62 -16.09
CA ARG A 135 24.44 -9.17 -16.07
C ARG A 135 25.39 -8.71 -14.98
N ASN A 136 25.85 -9.62 -14.12
CA ASN A 136 26.64 -9.33 -12.93
C ASN A 136 26.03 -8.19 -12.09
N THR A 137 24.73 -8.28 -11.81
CA THR A 137 24.00 -7.24 -11.05
C THR A 137 23.00 -7.86 -10.08
N THR A 138 22.56 -7.07 -9.10
CA THR A 138 21.55 -7.46 -8.12
C THR A 138 20.26 -6.64 -8.24
N LEU A 139 19.15 -7.16 -7.71
CA LEU A 139 17.91 -6.38 -7.61
C LEU A 139 18.08 -5.12 -6.76
N ARG A 140 18.98 -5.16 -5.77
CA ARG A 140 19.30 -4.02 -4.91
C ARG A 140 19.93 -2.89 -5.73
N GLU A 141 20.94 -3.19 -6.52
CA GLU A 141 21.61 -2.21 -7.39
C GLU A 141 20.63 -1.57 -8.39
N LEU A 142 19.76 -2.40 -8.99
CA LEU A 142 18.73 -1.90 -9.91
C LEU A 142 17.75 -0.95 -9.21
N ALA A 143 17.34 -1.25 -7.97
CA ALA A 143 16.46 -0.38 -7.19
C ALA A 143 17.17 0.91 -6.74
N GLU A 144 18.45 0.84 -6.37
CA GLU A 144 19.27 1.98 -5.96
C GLU A 144 19.61 2.91 -7.13
N SER A 145 19.64 2.40 -8.37
CA SER A 145 19.85 3.21 -9.58
C SER A 145 18.77 4.27 -9.85
N ILE A 146 17.64 4.19 -9.12
CA ILE A 146 16.56 5.17 -9.18
C ILE A 146 16.97 6.49 -8.52
N ARG A 147 17.24 7.51 -9.34
CA ARG A 147 17.60 8.86 -8.88
C ARG A 147 16.39 9.70 -8.44
N GLU A 148 15.26 9.57 -9.13
CA GLU A 148 14.09 10.42 -8.95
C GLU A 148 13.23 9.99 -7.75
N HIS A 149 13.03 10.88 -6.76
CA HIS A 149 12.31 10.57 -5.52
C HIS A 149 10.85 10.20 -5.77
N ALA A 150 10.14 10.94 -6.63
CA ALA A 150 8.75 10.65 -6.96
C ALA A 150 8.59 9.28 -7.65
N PHE A 151 9.56 8.90 -8.49
CA PHE A 151 9.57 7.59 -9.13
C PHE A 151 9.89 6.48 -8.12
N ARG A 152 10.83 6.71 -7.20
CA ARG A 152 11.16 5.78 -6.11
C ARG A 152 9.94 5.46 -5.25
N HIS A 153 9.13 6.46 -4.91
CA HIS A 153 7.88 6.23 -4.17
C HIS A 153 6.91 5.35 -4.95
N ARG A 154 6.66 5.66 -6.24
CA ARG A 154 5.80 4.83 -7.11
C ARG A 154 6.31 3.40 -7.25
N ALA A 155 7.61 3.21 -7.39
CA ALA A 155 8.24 1.90 -7.44
C ALA A 155 8.01 1.12 -6.14
N LYS A 156 8.21 1.74 -4.97
CA LYS A 156 7.93 1.11 -3.66
C LYS A 156 6.46 0.71 -3.47
N THR A 157 5.53 1.55 -3.91
CA THR A 157 4.09 1.22 -3.88
C THR A 157 3.78 0.01 -4.77
N ALA A 158 4.34 -0.02 -5.99
CA ALA A 158 4.20 -1.16 -6.90
C ALA A 158 4.84 -2.43 -6.33
N ASP A 159 6.05 -2.34 -5.76
CA ASP A 159 6.77 -3.46 -5.16
C ASP A 159 5.96 -4.11 -4.03
N SER A 160 5.39 -3.29 -3.15
CA SER A 160 4.54 -3.76 -2.05
C SER A 160 3.30 -4.47 -2.56
N ALA A 161 2.66 -3.94 -3.61
CA ALA A 161 1.48 -4.54 -4.22
C ALA A 161 1.80 -5.86 -4.96
N ILE A 162 2.91 -5.90 -5.70
CA ILE A 162 3.38 -7.10 -6.43
C ILE A 162 3.71 -8.21 -5.42
N ALA A 163 4.46 -7.89 -4.36
CA ALA A 163 4.82 -8.84 -3.31
C ALA A 163 3.56 -9.44 -2.66
N HIS A 164 2.57 -8.62 -2.34
CA HIS A 164 1.28 -9.09 -1.82
C HIS A 164 0.63 -10.14 -2.74
N TYR A 165 0.55 -9.89 -4.05
CA TYR A 165 -0.07 -10.83 -4.99
C TYR A 165 0.78 -12.08 -5.26
N ARG A 166 2.11 -11.94 -5.23
CA ARG A 166 3.04 -13.06 -5.33
C ARG A 166 2.85 -14.02 -4.16
N ASP A 167 2.81 -13.48 -2.95
CA ASP A 167 2.73 -14.26 -1.72
C ASP A 167 1.32 -14.83 -1.49
N ALA A 168 0.26 -14.13 -1.94
CA ALA A 168 -1.12 -14.61 -1.87
C ALA A 168 -1.36 -15.90 -2.68
N ARG A 169 -0.61 -16.12 -3.77
CA ARG A 169 -0.71 -17.39 -4.55
C ARG A 169 -0.36 -18.60 -3.69
N PHE A 170 0.63 -18.47 -2.81
CA PHE A 170 1.09 -19.58 -1.97
C PHE A 170 0.12 -19.91 -0.83
N LYS A 171 -0.73 -18.97 -0.40
CA LYS A 171 -1.74 -19.23 0.64
C LYS A 171 -2.97 -19.98 0.13
N ALA A 172 -3.24 -19.98 -1.17
CA ALA A 172 -4.41 -20.64 -1.75
C ALA A 172 -4.17 -22.12 -2.14
N SER A 173 -2.95 -22.63 -1.92
CA SER A 173 -2.53 -24.01 -2.29
C SER A 173 -2.15 -24.87 -1.07
N ARG A 174 -2.49 -24.43 0.14
CA ARG A 174 -2.43 -25.21 1.39
C ARG A 174 -3.85 -25.41 1.90
#